data_AF-A0A525CNJ9-F1
#
_entry.id   AF-A0A525CNJ9-F1
#
_cell.length_a   1.000
_cell.length_b   1.000
_cell.length_c   1.000
_cell.angle_alpha   90.00
_cell.angle_beta   90.00
_cell.angle_gamma   90.00
#
_symmetry.space_group_name_H-M   'P 1'
#
loop_
_entity.id
_entity.type
_entity.pdbx_description
1 polymer ?
#
loop_
_entity_poly.entity_id
_entity_poly.type
_entity_poly.pdbx_seq_one_letter_code
_entity_poly.pdbx_strand_id
1 'polypeptide(L)'
;MKRLFSKANLFYLATGLIFTHELDGMINSEWRVLPLTSWLPEEIGRTAYVWLHVPLFGIVIALISSSNLTTRKRSRFWVSAFLVIHGLLHAGFMVHPHYEFSSLQSNLLIFGAAVCGLIFLIMDKRDRSV
;
A
#
# COMPACT_ATOMS: atom_id res chain seq x y z
N MET A 1 -10.34 -17.43 -23.48
CA MET A 1 -9.16 -16.63 -23.06
C MET A 1 -9.60 -15.68 -21.96
N LYS A 2 -9.35 -15.99 -20.68
CA LYS A 2 -9.71 -15.09 -19.56
C LYS A 2 -8.89 -13.80 -19.70
N ARG A 3 -9.54 -12.63 -19.65
CA ARG A 3 -8.90 -11.32 -19.75
C ARG A 3 -7.88 -11.20 -18.62
N LEU A 4 -6.57 -11.22 -18.92
CA LEU A 4 -5.50 -11.07 -17.92
C LEU A 4 -5.69 -9.78 -17.10
N PHE A 5 -6.18 -8.73 -17.75
CA PHE A 5 -6.63 -7.48 -17.12
C PHE A 5 -8.07 -7.60 -16.62
N SER A 6 -8.22 -8.05 -15.38
CA SER A 6 -9.47 -7.96 -14.62
C SER A 6 -9.28 -7.05 -13.41
N LYS A 7 -10.37 -6.43 -12.93
CA LYS A 7 -10.36 -5.59 -11.71
C LYS A 7 -9.76 -6.32 -10.51
N ALA A 8 -10.04 -7.63 -10.38
CA ALA A 8 -9.51 -8.44 -9.29
C ALA A 8 -7.99 -8.68 -9.41
N ASN A 9 -7.50 -9.00 -10.61
CA ASN A 9 -6.06 -9.23 -10.81
C ASN A 9 -5.24 -7.96 -10.54
N LEU A 10 -5.75 -6.81 -10.99
CA LEU A 10 -5.14 -5.52 -10.72
C LEU A 10 -5.08 -5.21 -9.22
N PHE A 11 -6.16 -5.51 -8.48
CA PHE A 11 -6.17 -5.37 -7.03
C PHE A 11 -5.12 -6.27 -6.36
N TYR A 12 -4.99 -7.52 -6.80
CA TYR A 12 -3.98 -8.43 -6.24
C TYR A 12 -2.56 -8.00 -6.56
N LEU A 13 -2.30 -7.48 -7.77
CA LEU A 13 -1.03 -6.87 -8.12
C LEU A 13 -0.73 -5.66 -7.21
N ALA A 14 -1.70 -4.77 -7.03
CA ALA A 14 -1.56 -3.62 -6.13
C ALA A 14 -1.24 -4.05 -4.69
N THR A 15 -1.89 -5.13 -4.22
CA THR A 15 -1.65 -5.69 -2.88
C THR A 15 -0.24 -6.28 -2.76
N GLY A 16 0.25 -6.99 -3.78
CA GLY A 16 1.61 -7.51 -3.79
C GLY A 16 2.66 -6.39 -3.80
N LEU A 17 2.40 -5.32 -4.57
CA LEU A 17 3.28 -4.16 -4.64
C LEU A 17 3.37 -3.45 -3.28
N ILE A 18 2.25 -3.18 -2.60
CA ILE A 18 2.30 -2.51 -1.29
C ILE A 18 2.95 -3.37 -0.22
N PHE A 19 2.67 -4.68 -0.14
CA PHE A 19 3.33 -5.53 0.87
C PHE A 19 4.83 -5.61 0.64
N THR A 20 5.26 -5.60 -0.62
CA THR A 20 6.69 -5.56 -0.94
C THR A 20 7.29 -4.17 -0.69
N HIS A 21 6.52 -3.09 -0.88
CA HIS A 21 6.91 -1.73 -0.48
C HIS A 21 7.16 -1.65 1.02
N GLU A 22 6.32 -2.23 1.87
CA GLU A 22 6.59 -2.21 3.32
C GLU A 22 7.88 -2.98 3.70
N LEU A 23 8.24 -4.05 2.97
CA LEU A 23 9.54 -4.69 3.16
C LEU A 23 10.69 -3.75 2.76
N ASP A 24 10.51 -2.99 1.68
CA ASP A 24 11.44 -1.94 1.26
C ASP A 24 11.49 -0.78 2.26
N GLY A 25 10.36 -0.45 2.90
CA GLY A 25 10.26 0.58 3.94
C GLY A 25 11.00 0.20 5.21
N MET A 26 11.08 -1.09 5.54
CA MET A 26 11.97 -1.57 6.60
C MET A 26 13.46 -1.33 6.26
N ILE A 27 13.86 -1.53 5.00
CA ILE A 27 15.25 -1.32 4.55
C ILE A 27 15.60 0.17 4.53
N ASN A 28 14.66 1.01 4.10
CA ASN A 28 14.81 2.47 3.93
C ASN A 28 14.35 3.28 5.16
N SER A 29 14.23 2.63 6.32
CA SER A 29 13.92 3.25 7.62
C SER A 29 12.71 4.19 7.61
N GLU A 30 11.61 3.77 6.99
CA GLU A 30 10.42 4.62 6.73
C GLU A 30 9.87 5.30 7.99
N TRP A 31 10.02 4.65 9.16
CA TRP A 31 9.60 5.21 10.45
C TRP A 31 10.25 6.57 10.75
N ARG A 32 11.41 6.88 10.17
CA ARG A 32 12.11 8.18 10.30
C ARG A 32 11.44 9.32 9.52
N VAL A 33 10.66 8.99 8.50
CA VAL A 33 9.93 9.96 7.66
C VAL A 33 8.53 10.19 8.20
N LEU A 34 7.92 9.17 8.80
CA LEU A 34 6.57 9.24 9.35
C LEU A 34 6.50 10.20 10.56
N PRO A 35 5.63 11.24 10.54
CA PRO A 35 5.55 12.23 11.62
C PRO A 35 5.29 11.66 13.02
N LEU A 36 4.58 10.51 13.08
CA LEU A 36 4.19 9.89 14.36
C LEU A 36 5.28 8.99 14.95
N THR A 37 6.27 8.57 14.17
CA THR A 37 7.27 7.57 14.59
C THR A 37 8.72 8.03 14.40
N SER A 38 8.93 9.22 13.83
CA SER A 38 10.28 9.74 13.50
C SER A 38 11.20 9.93 14.71
N TRP A 39 10.64 10.01 15.91
CA TRP A 39 11.35 10.15 17.17
C TRP A 39 11.85 8.81 17.75
N LEU A 40 11.47 7.66 17.16
CA LEU A 40 11.86 6.35 17.67
C LEU A 40 13.36 6.08 17.43
N PRO A 41 14.09 5.57 18.44
CA PRO A 41 15.44 5.06 18.23
C PRO A 41 15.46 3.93 17.20
N GLU A 42 16.54 3.81 16.45
CA GLU A 42 16.65 2.91 15.29
C GLU A 42 16.21 1.45 15.57
N GLU A 43 16.79 0.84 16.59
CA GLU A 43 16.47 -0.54 17.01
C GLU A 43 14.99 -0.72 17.36
N ILE A 44 14.40 0.28 18.03
CA ILE A 44 12.99 0.26 18.44
C ILE A 44 12.08 0.50 17.24
N GLY A 45 12.41 1.47 16.38
CA GLY A 45 11.68 1.80 15.17
C GLY A 45 11.60 0.61 14.22
N ARG A 46 12.73 -0.05 13.94
CA ARG A 46 12.79 -1.26 13.12
C ARG A 46 11.94 -2.39 13.69
N THR A 47 12.12 -2.68 14.99
CA THR A 47 11.38 -3.75 15.69
C THR A 47 9.88 -3.47 15.66
N ALA A 48 9.47 -2.26 16.02
CA ALA A 48 8.07 -1.84 16.03
C ALA A 48 7.47 -1.88 14.62
N TYR A 49 8.20 -1.42 13.61
CA TYR A 49 7.78 -1.46 12.22
C TYR A 49 7.45 -2.89 11.82
N VAL A 50 8.37 -3.84 11.97
CA VAL A 50 8.12 -5.25 11.59
C VAL A 50 6.94 -5.86 12.37
N TRP A 51 6.93 -5.74 13.70
CA TRP A 51 5.92 -6.41 14.52
C TRP A 51 4.53 -5.82 14.41
N LEU A 52 4.39 -4.50 14.15
CA LEU A 52 3.08 -3.88 13.93
C LEU A 52 2.50 -4.21 12.55
N HIS A 53 3.36 -4.47 11.56
CA HIS A 53 2.90 -4.86 10.23
C HIS A 53 2.29 -6.27 10.20
N VAL A 54 2.72 -7.19 11.07
CA VAL A 54 2.15 -8.55 11.14
C VAL A 54 0.63 -8.54 11.42
N PRO A 55 0.12 -7.97 12.52
CA PRO A 55 -1.32 -7.89 12.76
C PRO A 55 -2.03 -6.99 11.75
N LEU A 56 -1.39 -5.90 11.29
CA LEU A 56 -1.95 -5.02 10.26
C LEU A 56 -2.23 -5.79 8.96
N PHE A 57 -1.26 -6.55 8.47
CA PHE A 57 -1.44 -7.40 7.28
C PHE A 57 -2.46 -8.50 7.52
N GLY A 58 -2.47 -9.14 8.70
CA GLY A 58 -3.51 -10.11 9.05
C GLY A 58 -4.93 -9.53 8.95
N ILE A 59 -5.15 -8.34 9.51
CA ILE A 59 -6.43 -7.63 9.44
C ILE A 59 -6.77 -7.25 8.00
N VAL A 60 -5.84 -6.64 7.26
CA VAL A 60 -6.05 -6.23 5.87
C VAL A 60 -6.42 -7.44 5.01
N ILE A 61 -5.66 -8.53 5.10
CA ILE A 61 -5.92 -9.78 4.36
C ILE A 61 -7.31 -10.32 4.70
N ALA A 62 -7.67 -10.39 5.98
CA ALA A 62 -8.99 -10.87 6.41
C ALA A 62 -10.13 -10.02 5.82
N LEU A 63 -9.96 -8.69 5.81
CA LEU A 63 -10.97 -7.75 5.28
C LEU A 63 -11.11 -7.84 3.75
N ILE A 64 -10.00 -7.89 3.00
CA ILE A 64 -10.01 -7.95 1.52
C ILE A 64 -10.38 -9.33 0.97
N SER A 65 -10.33 -10.37 1.80
CA SER A 65 -10.70 -11.76 1.48
C SER A 65 -12.03 -12.22 2.10
N SER A 66 -12.70 -11.36 2.87
CA SER A 66 -13.94 -11.68 3.58
C SER A 66 -14.98 -12.39 2.69
N SER A 67 -15.64 -13.41 3.26
CA SER A 67 -16.78 -14.09 2.63
C SER A 67 -17.99 -13.15 2.49
N ASN A 68 -18.10 -12.15 3.37
CA ASN A 68 -19.10 -11.10 3.25
C ASN A 68 -18.77 -10.18 2.07
N LEU A 69 -19.63 -10.19 1.05
CA LEU A 69 -19.42 -9.43 -0.19
C LEU A 69 -19.28 -7.92 0.05
N THR A 70 -20.08 -7.36 0.96
CA THR A 70 -20.07 -5.93 1.29
C THR A 70 -18.77 -5.53 1.97
N THR A 71 -18.36 -6.27 3.00
CA THR A 71 -17.07 -6.06 3.68
C THR A 71 -15.93 -6.16 2.70
N ARG A 72 -15.90 -7.21 1.88
CA ARG A 72 -14.85 -7.39 0.88
C ARG A 72 -14.77 -6.24 -0.12
N LYS A 73 -15.90 -5.83 -0.71
CA LYS A 73 -15.93 -4.72 -1.69
C LYS A 73 -15.48 -3.40 -1.06
N ARG A 74 -16.00 -3.06 0.14
CA ARG A 74 -15.63 -1.84 0.86
C ARG A 74 -14.14 -1.83 1.23
N SER A 75 -13.64 -2.96 1.73
CA SER A 75 -12.23 -3.06 2.14
C SER A 75 -11.29 -2.91 0.94
N ARG A 76 -11.60 -3.55 -0.19
CA ARG A 76 -10.81 -3.38 -1.42
C ARG A 76 -10.81 -1.94 -1.92
N PHE A 77 -11.97 -1.27 -1.88
CA PHE A 77 -12.06 0.16 -2.20
C PHE A 77 -11.16 1.01 -1.30
N TRP A 78 -11.25 0.83 0.02
CA TRP A 78 -10.47 1.63 0.97
C TRP A 78 -8.98 1.33 0.91
N VAL A 79 -8.57 0.07 0.72
CA VAL A 79 -7.17 -0.27 0.46
C VAL A 79 -6.68 0.42 -0.80
N SER A 80 -7.41 0.34 -1.93
CA SER A 80 -7.00 1.02 -3.15
C SER A 80 -6.93 2.55 -3.02
N ALA A 81 -7.83 3.16 -2.24
CA ALA A 81 -7.76 4.58 -1.92
C ALA A 81 -6.53 4.91 -1.06
N PHE A 82 -6.24 4.10 -0.06
CA PHE A 82 -5.03 4.20 0.75
C PHE A 82 -3.77 4.14 -0.11
N LEU A 83 -3.67 3.21 -1.08
CA LEU A 83 -2.50 3.12 -1.96
C LEU A 83 -2.23 4.40 -2.75
N VAL A 84 -3.29 5.05 -3.25
CA VAL A 84 -3.16 6.33 -3.97
C VAL A 84 -2.66 7.41 -3.02
N ILE A 85 -3.27 7.53 -1.84
CA ILE A 85 -2.88 8.52 -0.83
C ILE A 85 -1.45 8.28 -0.35
N HIS A 86 -1.07 7.03 -0.10
CA HIS A 86 0.27 6.63 0.34
C HIS A 86 1.32 7.01 -0.71
N GLY A 87 1.07 6.72 -1.99
CA GLY A 87 1.97 7.14 -3.07
C GLY A 87 2.12 8.66 -3.16
N LEU A 88 1.03 9.41 -2.96
CA LEU A 88 1.10 10.89 -2.90
C LEU A 88 1.87 11.40 -1.69
N LEU A 89 1.75 10.74 -0.53
CA LEU A 89 2.54 11.06 0.66
C LEU A 89 4.03 10.84 0.39
N HIS A 90 4.41 9.73 -0.25
CA HIS A 90 5.80 9.51 -0.66
C HIS A 90 6.31 10.56 -1.62
N ALA A 91 5.51 10.95 -2.61
CA ALA A 91 5.87 12.06 -3.50
C ALA A 91 6.10 13.36 -2.71
N GLY A 92 5.28 13.65 -1.71
CA GLY A 92 5.47 14.79 -0.80
C GLY A 92 6.70 14.68 0.09
N PHE A 93 7.08 13.47 0.50
CA PHE A 93 8.23 13.22 1.36
C PHE A 93 9.56 13.13 0.62
N MET A 94 9.60 13.15 -0.72
CA MET A 94 10.84 13.08 -1.50
C MET A 94 11.88 14.16 -1.15
N VAL A 95 11.42 15.30 -0.62
CA VAL A 95 12.30 16.40 -0.17
C VAL A 95 12.73 16.28 1.29
N HIS A 96 12.25 15.28 2.02
CA HIS A 96 12.52 15.11 3.44
C HIS A 96 13.96 14.59 3.65
N PRO A 97 14.72 15.11 4.65
CA PRO A 97 16.13 14.75 4.85
C PRO A 97 16.41 13.26 5.08
N HIS A 98 15.41 12.53 5.60
CA HIS A 98 15.48 11.10 5.90
C HIS A 98 14.77 10.23 4.86
N TYR A 99 14.44 10.78 3.69
CA TYR A 99 13.79 10.01 2.63
C TYR A 99 14.81 9.19 1.83
N GLU A 100 14.79 7.87 2.01
CA GLU A 100 15.80 6.97 1.42
C GLU A 100 15.32 6.22 0.16
N PHE A 101 14.02 6.32 -0.20
CA PHE A 101 13.39 5.65 -1.35
C PHE A 101 13.75 6.25 -2.72
N SER A 102 15.04 6.30 -3.05
CA SER A 102 15.57 6.86 -4.29
C SER A 102 15.74 5.85 -5.41
N SER A 103 15.69 4.55 -5.09
CA SER A 103 15.93 3.47 -6.07
C SER A 103 14.76 3.31 -7.05
N LEU A 104 15.04 2.82 -8.26
CA LEU A 104 14.00 2.46 -9.22
C LEU A 104 13.04 1.41 -8.63
N GLN A 105 13.57 0.44 -7.88
CA GLN A 105 12.78 -0.60 -7.23
C GLN A 105 11.76 0.02 -6.27
N SER A 106 12.22 0.87 -5.34
CA SER A 106 11.36 1.55 -4.36
C SER A 106 10.25 2.34 -5.05
N ASN A 107 10.61 3.12 -6.08
CA ASN A 107 9.65 3.92 -6.85
C ASN A 107 8.63 3.04 -7.59
N LEU A 108 9.06 1.92 -8.20
CA LEU A 108 8.15 0.99 -8.88
C LEU A 108 7.19 0.33 -7.90
N LEU A 109 7.64 -0.02 -6.70
CA LEU A 109 6.81 -0.61 -5.66
C LEU A 109 5.71 0.37 -5.23
N ILE A 110 6.09 1.58 -4.80
CA ILE A 110 5.10 2.51 -4.25
C ILE A 110 4.21 3.15 -5.32
N PHE A 111 4.80 3.69 -6.40
CA PHE A 111 4.01 4.36 -7.44
C PHE A 111 3.28 3.35 -8.32
N GLY A 112 3.84 2.15 -8.51
CA GLY A 112 3.12 1.05 -9.14
C GLY A 112 1.87 0.65 -8.34
N ALA A 113 1.98 0.54 -7.00
CA ALA A 113 0.84 0.27 -6.13
C ALA A 113 -0.22 1.38 -6.24
N ALA A 114 0.19 2.64 -6.20
CA ALA A 114 -0.69 3.80 -6.34
C ALA A 114 -1.43 3.81 -7.70
N VAL A 115 -0.72 3.59 -8.81
CA VAL A 115 -1.32 3.52 -10.15
C VAL A 115 -2.31 2.37 -10.25
N CYS A 116 -1.95 1.18 -9.76
CA CYS A 116 -2.87 0.03 -9.75
C CYS A 116 -4.12 0.30 -8.90
N GLY A 117 -3.95 0.94 -7.73
CA GLY A 117 -5.04 1.38 -6.87
C GLY A 117 -5.97 2.38 -7.56
N LEU A 118 -5.41 3.38 -8.25
CA LEU A 118 -6.18 4.37 -9.00
C LEU A 118 -7.00 3.73 -10.13
N ILE A 119 -6.38 2.88 -10.93
CA ILE A 119 -7.08 2.17 -12.02
C ILE A 119 -8.18 1.27 -11.43
N PHE A 120 -7.95 0.60 -10.30
CA PHE A 120 -8.98 -0.18 -9.61
C PHE A 120 -10.19 0.69 -9.23
N LEU A 121 -9.96 1.87 -8.65
CA LEU A 121 -11.04 2.79 -8.24
C LEU A 121 -11.86 3.29 -9.42
N ILE A 122 -11.20 3.60 -10.54
CA ILE A 122 -11.88 4.02 -11.78
C ILE A 122 -12.78 2.88 -12.30
N MET A 123 -12.27 1.65 -12.32
CA MET A 123 -13.04 0.48 -12.73
C MET A 123 -14.20 0.19 -11.76
N ASP A 124 -13.98 0.29 -10.45
CA ASP A 124 -15.03 0.06 -9.44
C ASP A 124 -16.13 1.11 -9.53
N LYS A 125 -15.79 2.38 -9.78
CA LYS A 125 -16.77 3.45 -10.00
C LYS A 125 -17.64 3.16 -11.23
N ARG A 126 -17.02 2.75 -12.34
CA ARG A 126 -17.72 2.42 -13.59
C ARG A 126 -18.73 1.28 -13.37
N ASP A 127 -18.34 0.24 -12.64
CA ASP A 127 -19.22 -0.91 -12.35
C ASP A 127 -20.42 -0.56 -11.46
N ARG A 128 -20.38 0.56 -10.71
CA ARG A 128 -21.50 1.02 -9.88
C ARG A 128 -22.47 1.95 -10.61
N SER A 129 -22.04 2.54 -11.72
CA SER A 129 -22.83 3.48 -12.54
C SER A 129 -23.60 2.81 -13.68
N VAL A 130 -23.40 1.50 -13.88
CA VAL A 130 -24.10 0.64 -14.83
C VAL A 130 -25.04 -0.26 -14.05
#